data_AF-A0A351MPX9-F1
#
_entry.id   AF-A0A351MPX9-F1
#
_cell.length_a   1.000
_cell.length_b   1.000
_cell.length_c   1.000
_cell.angle_alpha   90.00
_cell.angle_beta   90.00
_cell.angle_gamma   90.00
#
_symmetry.space_group_name_H-M   'P 1'
#
loop_
_entity.id
_entity.type
_entity.pdbx_description
1 polymer ?
#
loop_
_entity_poly.entity_id
_entity_poly.type
_entity_poly.pdbx_seq_one_letter_code
_entity_poly.pdbx_strand_id
1 'polypeptide(L)'
;MWLSVELARYWADRGIRLDEAETLARDALTALGRQRWLSWDQSRAARTGRGLDRLVYLDCLGWVLYRQGERAAGRELLAQARSQADAAGQPQPLNLYHLGVVYYEQGQDADALRVVDMALALDPTLGPAKLLRERLTGRGRQTT
;
A
#
# COMPACT_ATOMS: atom_id res chain seq x y z
N MET A 1 15.73 -6.14 5.93
CA MET A 1 15.02 -4.96 5.40
C MET A 1 13.64 -5.33 4.86
N TRP A 2 13.46 -6.43 4.13
CA TRP A 2 12.11 -6.89 3.72
C TRP A 2 11.25 -7.40 4.89
N LEU A 3 11.83 -8.16 5.83
CA LEU A 3 11.14 -8.66 7.03
C LEU A 3 10.56 -7.57 7.93
N SER A 4 11.21 -6.42 8.05
CA SER A 4 10.72 -5.32 8.89
C SER A 4 9.44 -4.69 8.33
N VAL A 5 9.32 -4.64 7.00
CA VAL A 5 8.15 -4.08 6.31
C VAL A 5 6.97 -5.05 6.35
N GLU A 6 7.24 -6.34 6.17
CA GLU A 6 6.22 -7.40 6.36
C GLU A 6 5.66 -7.39 7.78
N LEU A 7 6.53 -7.24 8.79
CA LEU A 7 6.13 -7.18 10.18
C LEU A 7 5.35 -5.90 10.51
N ALA A 8 5.81 -4.75 10.03
CA ALA A 8 5.10 -3.48 10.17
C ALA A 8 3.69 -3.55 9.55
N ARG A 9 3.57 -4.12 8.34
CA ARG A 9 2.26 -4.33 7.70
C ARG A 9 1.39 -5.28 8.50
N TYR A 10 1.92 -6.42 8.94
CA TYR A 10 1.20 -7.40 9.75
C TYR A 10 0.63 -6.78 11.05
N TRP A 11 1.38 -5.88 11.67
CA TRP A 11 0.95 -5.11 12.85
C TRP A 11 -0.11 -4.08 12.50
N ALA A 12 0.10 -3.31 11.43
CA ALA A 12 -0.88 -2.34 10.92
C ALA A 12 -2.22 -3.00 10.59
N ASP A 13 -2.21 -4.15 9.90
CA ASP A 13 -3.41 -4.89 9.51
C ASP A 13 -4.29 -5.23 10.72
N ARG A 14 -3.65 -5.60 11.84
CA ARG A 14 -4.33 -5.93 13.10
C ARG A 14 -4.56 -4.74 14.03
N GLY A 15 -4.03 -3.56 13.71
CA GLY A 15 -4.12 -2.40 14.59
C GLY A 15 -3.34 -2.57 15.90
N ILE A 16 -2.25 -3.36 15.89
CA ILE A 16 -1.42 -3.62 17.08
C ILE A 16 -0.02 -3.02 16.88
N ARG A 17 0.66 -2.64 17.96
CA ARG A 17 2.07 -2.20 17.94
C ARG A 17 2.39 -1.17 16.86
N LEU A 18 1.49 -0.18 16.72
CA LEU A 18 1.53 0.72 15.58
C LEU A 18 2.73 1.67 15.62
N ASP A 19 3.18 2.07 16.80
CA ASP A 19 4.37 2.91 16.97
C ASP A 19 5.65 2.16 16.57
N GLU A 20 5.74 0.87 16.91
CA GLU A 20 6.85 0.03 16.45
C GLU A 20 6.74 -0.29 14.97
N ALA A 21 5.53 -0.46 14.44
CA ALA A 21 5.32 -0.62 13.00
C ALA A 21 5.79 0.61 12.23
N GLU A 22 5.53 1.81 12.74
CA GLU A 22 5.98 3.07 12.13
C GLU A 22 7.49 3.15 12.14
N THR A 23 8.11 2.84 13.28
CA THR A 23 9.57 2.79 13.42
C THR A 23 10.20 1.85 12.39
N LEU A 24 9.69 0.62 12.27
CA LEU A 24 10.16 -0.35 11.30
C LEU A 24 10.01 0.12 9.84
N ALA A 25 8.88 0.76 9.51
CA ALA A 25 8.63 1.27 8.17
C ALA A 25 9.55 2.45 7.81
N ARG A 26 9.75 3.40 8.73
CA ARG A 26 10.66 4.54 8.56
C ARG A 26 12.12 4.09 8.45
N ASP A 27 12.53 3.13 9.26
CA ASP A 27 13.88 2.57 9.21
C ASP A 27 14.16 1.87 7.87
N ALA A 28 13.20 1.12 7.35
CA ALA A 28 13.30 0.50 6.04
C ALA A 28 13.46 1.54 4.92
N LEU A 29 12.65 2.61 4.95
CA LEU A 29 12.75 3.70 3.97
C LEU A 29 14.09 4.45 4.06
N THR A 30 14.58 4.69 5.27
CA THR A 30 15.87 5.35 5.52
C THR A 30 17.04 4.48 5.08
N ALA A 31 17.00 3.18 5.40
CA ALA A 31 18.02 2.22 4.99
C ALA A 31 18.11 2.10 3.46
N LEU A 32 16.97 2.14 2.76
CA LEU A 32 16.94 2.21 1.29
C LEU A 32 17.62 3.46 0.75
N GLY A 33 17.40 4.62 1.39
CA GLY A 33 18.07 5.88 1.05
C GLY A 33 19.59 5.84 1.27
N ARG A 34 20.06 5.14 2.32
CA ARG A 34 21.50 5.00 2.64
C ARG A 34 22.25 4.05 1.70
N GLN A 35 21.62 2.99 1.20
CA GLN A 35 22.23 2.05 0.24
C GLN A 35 22.49 2.66 -1.15
N ARG A 36 22.04 3.89 -1.37
CA ARG A 36 22.00 4.61 -2.65
C ARG A 36 23.29 5.37 -2.99
N TRP A 37 24.43 5.01 -2.38
CA TRP A 37 25.75 5.62 -2.60
C TRP A 37 26.51 5.08 -3.83
N LEU A 38 25.97 4.09 -4.54
CA LEU A 38 26.49 3.67 -5.86
C LEU A 38 25.38 3.79 -6.93
N SER A 39 25.53 4.80 -7.79
CA SER A 39 24.88 5.05 -9.09
C SER A 39 23.34 4.97 -9.17
N TRP A 40 22.71 6.14 -9.06
CA TRP A 40 21.32 6.38 -9.45
C TRP A 40 21.18 6.47 -10.98
N ASP A 41 21.14 5.32 -11.66
CA ASP A 41 20.62 5.22 -13.03
C ASP A 41 19.18 4.69 -12.98
N GLN A 42 18.21 5.59 -13.15
CA GLN A 42 16.77 5.29 -13.17
C GLN A 42 16.41 4.22 -14.21
N SER A 43 17.23 4.06 -15.24
CA SER A 43 17.01 3.17 -16.39
C SER A 43 17.27 1.68 -16.08
N ARG A 44 18.09 1.36 -15.07
CA ARG A 44 18.43 -0.03 -14.70
C ARG A 44 17.62 -0.57 -13.53
N ALA A 45 17.22 0.27 -12.57
CA ALA A 45 16.49 -0.15 -11.36
C ALA A 45 15.09 -0.71 -11.68
N ALA A 46 14.45 -0.22 -12.74
CA ALA A 46 13.16 -0.73 -13.21
C ALA A 46 13.22 -2.19 -13.68
N ARG A 47 14.39 -2.69 -14.11
CA ARG A 47 14.58 -4.06 -14.64
C ARG A 47 14.93 -5.11 -13.59
N THR A 48 15.35 -4.70 -12.38
CA THR A 48 15.90 -5.61 -11.36
C THR A 48 14.97 -5.88 -10.17
N GLY A 49 13.73 -5.37 -10.20
CA GLY A 49 12.77 -5.49 -9.08
C GLY A 49 13.08 -4.61 -7.87
N ARG A 50 14.29 -4.05 -7.75
CA ARG A 50 14.71 -3.17 -6.62
C ARG A 50 14.11 -1.77 -6.65
N GLY A 51 13.62 -1.30 -7.81
CA GLY A 51 12.86 -0.05 -7.89
C GLY A 51 11.53 -0.11 -7.12
N LEU A 52 11.00 -1.31 -6.90
CA LEU A 52 9.74 -1.56 -6.19
C LEU A 52 9.87 -1.40 -4.68
N ASP A 53 11.06 -1.58 -4.12
CA ASP A 53 11.28 -1.52 -2.67
C ASP A 53 10.85 -0.15 -2.11
N ARG A 54 11.17 0.95 -2.81
CA ARG A 54 10.73 2.28 -2.36
C ARG A 54 9.21 2.40 -2.34
N LEU A 55 8.54 1.89 -3.37
CA LEU A 55 7.10 1.98 -3.51
C LEU A 55 6.39 1.17 -2.42
N VAL A 56 6.89 -0.05 -2.16
CA VAL A 56 6.40 -0.92 -1.08
C VAL A 56 6.65 -0.30 0.30
N TYR A 57 7.77 0.39 0.50
CA TYR A 57 8.09 0.99 1.80
C TYR A 57 7.26 2.26 2.05
N LEU A 58 7.05 3.08 1.00
CA LEU A 58 6.14 4.23 1.06
C LEU A 58 4.69 3.77 1.31
N ASP A 59 4.24 2.73 0.63
CA ASP A 59 2.92 2.12 0.84
C ASP A 59 2.77 1.63 2.28
N CYS A 60 3.74 0.87 2.79
CA CYS A 60 3.71 0.34 4.15
C CYS A 60 3.69 1.47 5.20
N LEU A 61 4.53 2.49 5.07
CA LEU A 61 4.49 3.64 5.98
C LEU A 61 3.15 4.37 5.91
N GLY A 62 2.62 4.58 4.70
CA GLY A 62 1.31 5.19 4.50
C GLY A 62 0.20 4.39 5.18
N TRP A 63 0.22 3.06 5.04
CA TRP A 63 -0.73 2.18 5.69
C TRP A 63 -0.63 2.23 7.21
N VAL A 64 0.58 2.18 7.77
CA VAL A 64 0.79 2.28 9.21
C VAL A 64 0.23 3.60 9.77
N LEU A 65 0.61 4.74 9.18
CA LEU A 65 0.12 6.06 9.61
C LEU A 65 -1.40 6.15 9.51
N TYR A 66 -1.97 5.63 8.43
CA TYR A 66 -3.42 5.61 8.25
C TYR A 66 -4.11 4.82 9.38
N ARG A 67 -3.55 3.67 9.76
CA ARG A 67 -4.06 2.82 10.84
C ARG A 67 -3.82 3.41 12.24
N GLN A 68 -2.82 4.27 12.42
CA GLN A 68 -2.61 5.06 13.65
C GLN A 68 -3.63 6.18 13.85
N GLY A 69 -4.45 6.49 12.84
CA GLY A 69 -5.39 7.61 12.88
C GLY A 69 -4.86 8.88 12.22
N GLU A 70 -3.59 8.90 11.80
CA GLU A 70 -2.97 9.95 10.97
C GLU A 70 -3.44 9.83 9.51
N ARG A 71 -4.76 9.81 9.31
CA ARG A 71 -5.43 9.42 8.06
C ARG A 71 -5.02 10.27 6.87
N ALA A 72 -4.80 11.57 7.08
CA ALA A 72 -4.42 12.49 6.01
C ALA A 72 -3.01 12.18 5.48
N ALA A 73 -2.03 12.08 6.38
CA ALA A 73 -0.64 11.76 6.03
C ALA A 73 -0.52 10.35 5.44
N GLY A 74 -1.21 9.37 6.03
CA GLY A 74 -1.25 8.01 5.50
C GLY A 74 -1.79 7.94 4.08
N ARG A 75 -2.90 8.62 3.80
CA ARG A 75 -3.49 8.70 2.45
C ARG A 75 -2.56 9.38 1.46
N GLU A 76 -1.86 10.43 1.85
CA GLU A 76 -0.90 11.13 0.99
C GLU A 76 0.23 10.19 0.56
N LEU A 77 0.82 9.43 1.49
CA LEU A 77 1.87 8.47 1.19
C LEU A 77 1.38 7.32 0.30
N LEU A 78 0.19 6.78 0.56
CA LEU A 78 -0.42 5.74 -0.28
C LEU A 78 -0.65 6.24 -1.71
N ALA A 79 -1.15 7.46 -1.86
CA ALA A 79 -1.37 8.10 -3.16
C ALA A 79 -0.04 8.41 -3.88
N GLN A 80 0.99 8.81 -3.14
CA GLN A 80 2.32 9.04 -3.68
C GLN A 80 2.94 7.73 -4.19
N ALA A 81 2.85 6.64 -3.42
CA ALA A 81 3.31 5.32 -3.84
C ALA A 81 2.57 4.88 -5.11
N ARG A 82 1.25 5.08 -5.17
CA ARG A 82 0.42 4.79 -6.34
C ARG A 82 0.87 5.56 -7.58
N SER A 83 1.01 6.87 -7.45
CA SER A 83 1.39 7.75 -8.57
C SER A 83 2.76 7.38 -9.14
N GLN A 84 3.74 7.09 -8.28
CA GLN A 84 5.07 6.65 -8.72
C GLN A 84 5.05 5.26 -9.34
N ALA A 85 4.23 4.34 -8.81
CA ALA A 85 4.02 3.02 -9.39
C ALA A 85 3.43 3.11 -10.81
N ASP A 86 2.43 3.97 -11.00
CA ASP A 86 1.81 4.20 -12.31
C ASP A 86 2.79 4.82 -13.30
N ALA A 87 3.56 5.84 -12.88
CA ALA A 87 4.58 6.46 -13.72
C ALA A 87 5.69 5.47 -14.13
N ALA A 88 5.99 4.49 -13.28
CA ALA A 88 6.93 3.41 -13.57
C ALA A 88 6.32 2.25 -14.39
N GLY A 89 5.00 2.26 -14.64
CA GLY A 89 4.29 1.14 -15.26
C GLY A 89 4.27 -0.13 -14.40
N GLN A 90 4.40 0.02 -13.09
CA GLN A 90 4.56 -1.08 -12.12
C GLN A 90 3.54 -0.95 -10.97
N PRO A 91 2.23 -1.01 -11.26
CA PRO A 91 1.21 -0.92 -10.22
C PRO A 91 1.36 -2.07 -9.20
N GLN A 92 1.17 -1.74 -7.91
CA GLN A 92 1.31 -2.69 -6.82
C GLN A 92 -0.07 -3.15 -6.32
N PRO A 93 -0.39 -4.46 -6.31
CA PRO A 93 -1.71 -4.96 -5.92
C PRO A 93 -2.04 -4.63 -4.45
N LEU A 94 -1.06 -4.72 -3.54
CA LEU A 94 -1.27 -4.35 -2.13
C LEU A 94 -1.57 -2.86 -1.94
N ASN A 95 -0.88 -1.96 -2.66
CA ASN A 95 -1.16 -0.53 -2.59
C ASN A 95 -2.56 -0.18 -3.08
N LEU A 96 -3.01 -0.82 -4.16
CA LEU A 96 -4.39 -0.70 -4.65
C LEU A 96 -5.41 -1.18 -3.61
N TYR A 97 -5.12 -2.28 -2.92
CA TYR A 97 -5.95 -2.77 -1.82
C TYR A 97 -6.01 -1.75 -0.66
N HIS A 98 -4.88 -1.22 -0.19
CA HIS A 98 -4.86 -0.22 0.90
C HIS A 98 -5.65 1.03 0.52
N LEU A 99 -5.50 1.53 -0.71
CA LEU A 99 -6.32 2.64 -1.22
C LEU A 99 -7.81 2.27 -1.29
N GLY A 100 -8.12 1.02 -1.64
CA GLY A 100 -9.49 0.50 -1.60
C GLY A 100 -10.09 0.57 -0.20
N VAL A 101 -9.33 0.19 0.83
CA VAL A 101 -9.76 0.32 2.23
C VAL A 101 -9.98 1.78 2.60
N VAL A 102 -9.07 2.67 2.22
CA VAL A 102 -9.16 4.11 2.48
C VAL A 102 -10.44 4.71 1.87
N TYR A 103 -10.75 4.37 0.62
CA TYR A 103 -11.98 4.82 -0.04
C TYR A 103 -13.24 4.22 0.61
N TYR A 104 -13.20 2.94 0.95
CA TYR A 104 -14.30 2.28 1.64
C TYR A 104 -14.63 2.92 2.99
N GLU A 105 -13.62 3.24 3.79
CA GLU A 105 -13.79 3.92 5.08
C GLU A 105 -14.29 5.36 4.94
N GLN A 106 -14.02 6.01 3.80
CA GLN A 106 -14.55 7.33 3.45
C GLN A 106 -15.97 7.28 2.85
N GLY A 107 -16.57 6.10 2.73
CA GLY A 107 -17.89 5.90 2.11
C GLY A 107 -17.89 6.01 0.59
N GLN A 108 -16.71 6.01 -0.04
CA GLN A 108 -16.52 6.10 -1.49
C GLN A 108 -16.52 4.70 -2.11
N ASP A 109 -17.64 3.98 -1.96
CA ASP A 109 -17.73 2.55 -2.29
C ASP A 109 -17.45 2.25 -3.78
N ALA A 110 -17.83 3.16 -4.69
CA ALA A 110 -17.57 3.00 -6.13
C ALA A 110 -16.06 3.07 -6.46
N ASP A 111 -15.34 4.03 -5.86
CA ASP A 111 -13.90 4.17 -6.03
C ASP A 111 -13.15 3.01 -5.37
N ALA A 112 -13.61 2.59 -4.19
CA ALA A 112 -13.09 1.42 -3.48
C ALA A 112 -13.20 0.17 -4.36
N LEU A 113 -14.39 -0.09 -4.94
CA LEU A 113 -14.60 -1.25 -5.81
C LEU A 113 -13.69 -1.22 -7.03
N ARG A 114 -13.58 -0.06 -7.69
CA ARG A 114 -12.72 0.12 -8.86
C ARG A 114 -11.26 -0.23 -8.57
N VAL A 115 -10.68 0.29 -7.49
CA VAL A 115 -9.25 0.01 -7.18
C VAL A 115 -9.03 -1.41 -6.67
N VAL A 116 -10.01 -1.98 -5.97
CA VAL A 116 -9.95 -3.39 -5.52
C VAL A 116 -10.04 -4.35 -6.69
N ASP A 117 -10.89 -4.08 -7.69
CA ASP A 117 -10.94 -4.86 -8.92
C ASP A 117 -9.61 -4.80 -9.69
N MET A 118 -8.96 -3.63 -9.72
CA MET A 118 -7.61 -3.49 -10.28
C MET A 118 -6.59 -4.32 -9.49
N ALA A 119 -6.67 -4.33 -8.15
CA ALA A 119 -5.78 -5.14 -7.32
C ALA A 119 -5.91 -6.64 -7.65
N LEU A 120 -7.15 -7.12 -7.79
CA LEU A 120 -7.45 -8.52 -8.11
C LEU A 120 -7.15 -8.89 -9.56
N ALA A 121 -7.15 -7.93 -10.48
CA ALA A 121 -6.69 -8.16 -11.84
C ALA A 121 -5.16 -8.40 -11.90
N LEU A 122 -4.40 -7.76 -11.01
CA LEU A 122 -2.95 -7.94 -10.89
C LEU A 122 -2.59 -9.19 -10.07
N ASP A 123 -3.30 -9.42 -8.97
CA ASP A 123 -3.15 -10.59 -8.12
C ASP A 123 -4.53 -11.18 -7.76
N PRO A 124 -5.01 -12.16 -8.53
CA PRO A 124 -6.28 -12.84 -8.26
C PRO A 124 -6.27 -13.67 -6.97
N THR A 125 -5.13 -13.83 -6.31
CA THR A 125 -5.01 -14.58 -5.05
C THR A 125 -5.00 -13.70 -3.81
N LEU A 126 -5.03 -12.37 -3.98
CA LEU A 126 -5.00 -11.41 -2.89
C LEU A 126 -6.26 -11.48 -2.01
N GLY A 127 -6.19 -12.30 -0.95
CA GLY A 127 -7.29 -12.60 -0.04
C GLY A 127 -7.97 -11.37 0.56
N PRO A 128 -7.23 -10.41 1.15
CA PRO A 128 -7.82 -9.20 1.71
C PRO A 128 -8.63 -8.38 0.69
N ALA A 129 -8.18 -8.32 -0.57
CA ALA A 129 -8.90 -7.63 -1.64
C ALA A 129 -10.20 -8.37 -2.03
N LYS A 130 -10.21 -9.71 -2.04
CA LYS A 130 -11.45 -10.49 -2.25
C LYS A 130 -12.50 -10.19 -1.19
N LEU A 131 -12.10 -10.22 0.08
CA LEU A 131 -13.00 -9.95 1.20
C LEU A 131 -13.58 -8.53 1.14
N LEU A 132 -12.75 -7.55 0.80
CA LEU A 132 -13.21 -6.17 0.63
C LEU A 132 -14.21 -6.04 -0.53
N ARG A 133 -13.92 -6.67 -1.69
CA ARG A 133 -14.82 -6.69 -2.85
C ARG A 133 -16.18 -7.32 -2.53
N GLU A 134 -16.18 -8.46 -1.86
CA GLU A 134 -17.40 -9.13 -1.40
C GLU A 134 -18.24 -8.21 -0.50
N ARG A 135 -17.59 -7.50 0.43
CA ARG A 135 -18.27 -6.54 1.31
C ARG A 135 -18.86 -5.35 0.55
N LEU A 136 -18.11 -4.78 -0.40
CA LEU A 136 -18.57 -3.66 -1.24
C LEU A 136 -19.79 -4.05 -2.09
N THR A 137 -19.74 -5.20 -2.75
CA THR A 137 -20.84 -5.71 -3.58
C THR A 137 -22.05 -6.14 -2.76
N GLY A 138 -21.85 -6.60 -1.53
CA GLY A 138 -22.93 -6.90 -0.58
C GLY A 138 -23.65 -5.65 -0.07
N ARG A 139 -22.94 -4.53 0.13
CA ARG A 139 -23.51 -3.26 0.60
C ARG A 139 -24.48 -2.64 -0.41
N GLY A 140 -24.13 -2.65 -1.69
CA GLY A 140 -24.98 -2.13 -2.77
C GLY A 140 -26.28 -2.92 -2.98
N ARG A 141 -26.37 -4.16 -2.48
CA ARG A 141 -27.60 -4.97 -2.53
C ARG A 141 -28.61 -4.65 -1.42
N GLN A 142 -28.21 -3.96 -0.35
CA GLN A 142 -29.09 -3.66 0.79
C GLN A 142 -29.79 -2.29 0.69
N THR A 143 -29.45 -1.48 -0.31
CA THR A 143 -29.99 -0.12 -0.52
C THR A 143 -31.02 -0.03 -1.65
N THR A 144 -31.60 -1.17 -2.06
CA THR A 144 -32.68 -1.24 -3.07
C THR A 144 -33.89 -1.91 -2.44
#